data_AF-A0A357K3H8-F1
#
_entry.id   AF-A0A357K3H8-F1
#
_cell.length_a   1.000
_cell.length_b   1.000
_cell.length_c   1.000
_cell.angle_alpha   90.00
_cell.angle_beta   90.00
_cell.angle_gamma   90.00
#
_symmetry.space_group_name_H-M   'P 1'
#
loop_
_entity.id
_entity.type
_entity.pdbx_description
1 polymer ?
#
loop_
_entity_poly.entity_id
_entity_poly.type
_entity_poly.pdbx_seq_one_letter_code
_entity_poly.pdbx_strand_id
1 'polypeptide(L)'
;MSKILYTLTDEAPALATYSFLPIVQAFAAKAGVTVETRDISLSGRILAAMSDVLPSDQAAHDALAELGALAKTPDANIVKLPNISASIPQLKAAIAELQGLGFDLPNYPDEPANQVEKELKARYDKVKGSAVNPVLREGNSDRRAPKAVKSYAQ
;
A
#
# COMPACT_ATOMS: atom_id res chain seq x y z
N MET A 1 -1.47 -20.73 14.10
CA MET A 1 -2.56 -19.76 14.33
C MET A 1 -2.77 -19.02 13.01
N SER A 2 -3.97 -19.05 12.42
CA SER A 2 -4.19 -18.48 11.08
C SER A 2 -4.17 -16.95 11.16
N LYS A 3 -3.45 -16.29 10.25
CA LYS A 3 -3.31 -14.83 10.19
C LYS A 3 -3.85 -14.32 8.85
N ILE A 4 -4.60 -13.22 8.88
CA ILE A 4 -5.01 -12.46 7.71
C ILE A 4 -4.26 -11.12 7.72
N LEU A 5 -3.68 -10.75 6.58
CA LEU A 5 -3.13 -9.41 6.38
C LEU A 5 -4.13 -8.55 5.59
N TYR A 6 -4.59 -7.49 6.23
CA TYR A 6 -5.54 -6.53 5.68
C TYR A 6 -4.78 -5.28 5.22
N THR A 7 -4.88 -4.93 3.94
CA THR A 7 -4.13 -3.78 3.42
C THR A 7 -4.79 -2.46 3.84
N LEU A 8 -4.03 -1.57 4.46
CA LEU A 8 -4.39 -0.15 4.53
C LEU A 8 -3.99 0.49 3.20
N THR A 9 -4.92 1.23 2.61
CA THR A 9 -4.76 1.80 1.28
C THR A 9 -5.08 3.30 1.29
N ASP A 10 -5.75 3.81 0.26
CA ASP A 10 -5.91 5.23 0.00
C ASP A 10 -7.40 5.61 -0.06
N GLU A 11 -7.69 6.90 0.08
CA GLU A 11 -8.99 7.52 -0.24
C GLU A 11 -10.20 6.79 0.40
N ALA A 12 -11.24 6.50 -0.39
CA ALA A 12 -12.48 5.93 0.12
C ALA A 12 -12.30 4.52 0.76
N PRO A 13 -11.55 3.57 0.16
CA PRO A 13 -11.23 2.30 0.83
C PRO A 13 -10.51 2.46 2.17
N ALA A 14 -9.61 3.44 2.31
CA ALA A 14 -8.96 3.71 3.59
C ALA A 14 -9.99 4.12 4.65
N LEU A 15 -10.85 5.11 4.33
CA LEU A 15 -11.91 5.57 5.24
C LEU A 15 -12.86 4.42 5.64
N ALA A 16 -13.28 3.60 4.68
CA ALA A 16 -14.13 2.43 4.94
C ALA A 16 -13.44 1.44 5.88
N THR A 17 -12.11 1.27 5.75
CA THR A 17 -11.32 0.37 6.60
C THR A 17 -11.33 0.81 8.06
N TYR A 18 -11.27 2.12 8.35
CA TYR A 18 -11.35 2.63 9.74
C TYR A 18 -12.66 2.25 10.42
N SER A 19 -13.77 2.16 9.68
CA SER A 19 -15.05 1.70 10.23
C SER A 19 -15.16 0.18 10.29
N PHE A 20 -14.73 -0.52 9.24
CA PHE A 20 -15.07 -1.92 9.04
C PHE A 20 -14.05 -2.89 9.66
N LEU A 21 -12.77 -2.53 9.67
CA LEU A 21 -11.71 -3.41 10.18
C LEU A 21 -11.90 -3.81 11.65
N PRO A 22 -12.30 -2.92 12.59
CA PRO A 22 -12.55 -3.31 13.97
C PRO A 22 -13.64 -4.39 14.10
N ILE A 23 -14.66 -4.33 13.25
CA ILE A 23 -15.74 -5.33 13.19
C ILE A 23 -15.16 -6.66 12.70
N VAL A 24 -14.41 -6.66 11.60
CA VAL A 24 -13.77 -7.87 11.06
C VAL A 24 -12.86 -8.52 12.11
N GLN A 25 -12.02 -7.74 12.79
CA GLN A 25 -11.14 -8.20 13.85
C GLN A 25 -11.92 -8.86 14.99
N ALA A 26 -12.99 -8.22 15.49
CA ALA A 26 -13.78 -8.73 16.60
C ALA A 26 -14.44 -10.09 16.28
N PHE A 27 -14.96 -10.25 15.06
CA PHE A 27 -15.58 -11.51 14.62
C PHE A 27 -14.53 -12.59 14.33
N ALA A 28 -13.45 -12.26 13.63
CA ALA A 28 -12.39 -13.22 13.29
C ALA A 28 -11.69 -13.79 14.54
N ALA A 29 -11.52 -12.97 15.59
CA ALA A 29 -10.92 -13.40 16.84
C ALA A 29 -11.70 -14.53 17.53
N LYS A 30 -13.04 -14.60 17.34
CA LYS A 30 -13.86 -15.71 17.88
C LYS A 30 -13.54 -17.06 17.23
N ALA A 31 -12.93 -17.06 16.06
CA ALA A 31 -12.44 -18.24 15.36
C ALA A 31 -10.93 -18.47 15.56
N GLY A 32 -10.26 -17.70 16.43
CA GLY A 32 -8.81 -17.80 16.62
C GLY A 32 -7.99 -17.32 15.42
N VAL A 33 -8.55 -16.42 14.61
CA VAL A 33 -7.88 -15.82 13.45
C VAL A 33 -7.43 -14.40 13.81
N THR A 34 -6.14 -14.12 13.65
CA THR A 34 -5.58 -12.77 13.87
C THR A 34 -5.65 -11.98 12.57
N VAL A 35 -6.11 -10.73 12.63
CA VAL A 35 -6.13 -9.81 11.48
C VAL A 35 -5.19 -8.65 11.75
N GLU A 36 -4.07 -8.62 11.02
CA GLU A 36 -3.05 -7.57 11.10
C GLU A 36 -3.10 -6.68 9.87
N THR A 37 -2.59 -5.45 10.01
CA THR A 37 -2.57 -4.48 8.92
C THR A 37 -1.20 -4.38 8.28
N ARG A 38 -1.19 -4.07 6.98
CA ARG A 38 0.01 -3.64 6.25
C ARG A 38 -0.32 -2.43 5.41
N ASP A 39 0.45 -1.36 5.58
CA ASP A 39 0.22 -0.09 4.89
C ASP A 39 0.88 -0.09 3.52
N ILE A 40 0.05 -0.04 2.48
CA ILE A 40 0.49 0.07 1.09
C ILE A 40 -0.09 1.33 0.43
N SER A 41 -0.53 2.30 1.24
CA SER A 41 -0.92 3.63 0.79
C SER A 41 0.20 4.29 -0.02
N LEU A 42 -0.15 5.31 -0.81
CA LEU A 42 0.83 6.12 -1.53
C LEU A 42 1.82 6.77 -0.57
N SER A 43 1.35 7.36 0.54
CA SER A 43 2.21 8.00 1.53
C SER A 43 3.14 7.00 2.21
N GLY A 44 2.63 5.85 2.68
CA GLY A 44 3.44 4.81 3.31
C GLY A 44 4.54 4.29 2.37
N ARG A 45 4.22 4.08 1.09
CA ARG A 45 5.20 3.65 0.08
C ARG A 45 6.22 4.71 -0.29
N ILE A 46 5.85 6.00 -0.28
CA ILE A 46 6.81 7.11 -0.46
C ILE A 46 7.83 7.10 0.68
N LEU A 47 7.35 7.04 1.93
CA LEU A 47 8.21 7.05 3.11
C LEU A 47 9.14 5.84 3.12
N ALA A 48 8.62 4.64 2.86
CA ALA A 48 9.42 3.41 2.79
C ALA A 48 10.54 3.49 1.74
N ALA A 49 10.27 4.08 0.57
CA ALA A 49 11.25 4.23 -0.51
C ALA A 49 12.38 5.26 -0.20
N MET A 50 12.18 6.10 0.83
CA MET A 50 13.10 7.14 1.26
C MET A 50 13.65 6.93 2.68
N SER A 51 13.35 5.79 3.32
CA SER A 51 13.72 5.52 4.72
C SER A 51 15.21 5.63 5.03
N ASP A 52 16.09 5.43 4.05
CA ASP A 52 17.55 5.57 4.18
C ASP A 52 18.08 7.01 4.06
N VAL A 53 17.25 7.93 3.54
CA VAL A 53 17.58 9.36 3.44
C VAL A 53 16.78 10.22 4.42
N LEU A 54 15.77 9.64 5.06
CA LEU A 54 14.99 10.28 6.11
C LEU A 54 15.66 10.10 7.48
N PRO A 55 15.39 11.01 8.43
CA PRO A 55 15.68 10.79 9.84
C PRO A 55 15.10 9.46 10.35
N SER A 56 15.79 8.80 11.28
CA SER A 56 15.40 7.45 11.75
C SER A 56 14.01 7.37 12.38
N ASP A 57 13.53 8.49 12.94
CA ASP A 57 12.19 8.66 13.50
C ASP A 57 11.10 8.92 12.45
N GLN A 58 11.50 9.21 11.21
CA GLN A 58 10.62 9.40 10.05
C GLN A 58 10.64 8.22 9.08
N ALA A 59 11.58 7.28 9.25
CA ALA A 59 11.68 6.08 8.42
C ALA A 59 10.45 5.19 8.59
N ALA A 60 9.94 4.67 7.47
CA ALA A 60 8.82 3.74 7.45
C ALA A 60 9.27 2.33 7.02
N HIS A 61 8.60 1.32 7.55
CA HIS A 61 8.77 -0.07 7.15
C HIS A 61 8.23 -0.31 5.73
N ASP A 62 8.98 -1.03 4.90
CA ASP A 62 8.53 -1.41 3.54
C ASP A 62 7.57 -2.60 3.58
N ALA A 63 6.31 -2.30 3.90
CA ALA A 63 5.24 -3.30 3.95
C ALA A 63 4.92 -3.90 2.58
N LEU A 64 5.19 -3.22 1.45
CA LEU A 64 4.95 -3.79 0.13
C LEU A 64 5.99 -4.87 -0.19
N ALA A 65 7.26 -4.63 0.13
CA ALA A 65 8.31 -5.64 0.01
C ALA A 65 8.04 -6.85 0.93
N GLU A 66 7.61 -6.62 2.17
CA GLU A 66 7.21 -7.70 3.09
C GLU A 66 6.06 -8.53 2.51
N LEU A 67 4.99 -7.89 2.03
CA LEU A 67 3.86 -8.59 1.43
C LEU A 67 4.25 -9.36 0.17
N GLY A 68 5.15 -8.82 -0.65
CA GLY A 68 5.67 -9.49 -1.84
C GLY A 68 6.50 -10.74 -1.52
N ALA A 69 7.28 -10.69 -0.43
CA ALA A 69 7.98 -11.88 0.06
C ALA A 69 6.99 -12.91 0.60
N LEU A 70 6.00 -12.47 1.38
CA LEU A 70 4.98 -13.35 1.95
C LEU A 70 4.14 -14.03 0.87
N ALA A 71 3.75 -13.32 -0.19
CA ALA A 71 2.93 -13.84 -1.30
C ALA A 71 3.55 -15.07 -1.99
N LYS A 72 4.85 -15.30 -1.80
CA LYS A 72 5.60 -16.46 -2.32
C LYS A 72 5.66 -17.63 -1.34
N THR A 73 4.97 -17.53 -0.21
CA THR A 73 4.91 -18.56 0.83
C THR A 73 3.50 -19.15 0.93
N PRO A 74 3.37 -20.42 1.36
CA PRO A 74 2.06 -21.05 1.59
C PRO A 74 1.21 -20.37 2.67
N ASP A 75 1.84 -19.60 3.56
CA ASP A 75 1.17 -18.94 4.69
C ASP A 75 0.51 -17.60 4.28
N ALA A 76 0.61 -17.19 3.01
CA ALA A 76 0.03 -15.96 2.51
C ALA A 76 -1.50 -15.98 2.56
N ASN A 77 -2.08 -15.09 3.37
CA ASN A 77 -3.52 -14.81 3.37
C ASN A 77 -3.73 -13.30 3.42
N ILE A 78 -3.90 -12.70 2.24
CA ILE A 78 -3.87 -11.25 2.04
C ILE A 78 -5.23 -10.78 1.51
N VAL A 79 -5.88 -9.87 2.25
CA VAL A 79 -7.07 -9.15 1.81
C VAL A 79 -6.63 -7.80 1.25
N LYS A 80 -6.63 -7.70 -0.09
CA LYS A 80 -6.17 -6.52 -0.84
C LYS A 80 -7.34 -5.62 -1.23
N LEU A 81 -7.38 -4.41 -0.69
CA LEU A 81 -8.34 -3.36 -1.05
C LEU A 81 -7.85 -2.52 -2.23
N PRO A 82 -8.70 -1.79 -2.98
CA PRO A 82 -8.23 -0.85 -4.00
C PRO A 82 -7.27 0.20 -3.43
N ASN A 83 -6.26 0.58 -4.22
CA ASN A 83 -5.22 1.56 -3.86
C ASN A 83 -4.87 2.44 -5.07
N ILE A 84 -4.23 3.59 -4.83
CA ILE A 84 -3.81 4.52 -5.87
C ILE A 84 -2.66 3.91 -6.70
N SER A 85 -2.83 3.92 -8.03
CA SER A 85 -1.72 3.82 -8.98
C SER A 85 -1.32 5.23 -9.42
N ALA A 86 -0.37 5.83 -8.71
CA ALA A 86 -0.22 7.29 -8.70
C ALA A 86 0.22 7.85 -10.07
N SER A 87 -0.49 8.88 -10.51
CA SER A 87 0.01 9.81 -11.53
C SER A 87 1.09 10.73 -10.94
N ILE A 88 1.83 11.45 -11.80
CA ILE A 88 2.82 12.44 -11.32
C ILE A 88 2.17 13.52 -10.46
N PRO A 89 1.02 14.13 -10.83
CA PRO A 89 0.36 15.12 -9.97
C PRO A 89 -0.02 14.56 -8.59
N GLN A 90 -0.55 13.34 -8.51
CA GLN A 90 -0.89 12.71 -7.24
C GLN A 90 0.35 12.43 -6.38
N LEU A 91 1.45 11.97 -7.00
CA LEU A 91 2.72 11.77 -6.31
C LEU A 91 3.22 13.09 -5.71
N LYS A 92 3.26 14.17 -6.50
CA LYS A 92 3.70 15.49 -6.02
C LYS A 92 2.80 16.04 -4.91
N ALA A 93 1.49 15.85 -5.02
CA ALA A 93 0.54 16.24 -3.98
C ALA A 93 0.81 15.49 -2.67
N ALA A 94 1.02 14.17 -2.71
CA ALA A 94 1.34 13.39 -1.52
C ALA A 94 2.70 13.76 -0.91
N ILE A 95 3.71 14.06 -1.73
CA ILE A 95 5.01 14.57 -1.24
C ILE A 95 4.81 15.91 -0.53
N ALA A 96 4.07 16.85 -1.14
CA ALA A 96 3.82 18.16 -0.54
C ALA A 96 3.01 18.07 0.76
N GLU A 97 2.03 17.17 0.84
CA GLU A 97 1.27 16.91 2.07
C GLU A 97 2.19 16.36 3.18
N LEU A 98 3.02 15.37 2.88
CA LEU A 98 3.98 14.81 3.84
C LEU A 98 5.01 15.86 4.31
N GLN A 99 5.52 16.69 3.40
CA GLN A 99 6.38 17.82 3.76
C GLN A 99 5.66 18.81 4.69
N GLY A 100 4.39 19.11 4.41
CA GLY A 100 3.55 19.94 5.27
C GLY A 100 3.32 19.35 6.67
N LEU A 101 3.42 18.02 6.80
CA LEU A 101 3.38 17.29 8.08
C LEU A 101 4.75 17.17 8.76
N GLY A 102 5.82 17.73 8.17
CA GLY A 102 7.16 17.78 8.75
C GLY A 102 8.11 16.66 8.34
N PHE A 103 7.74 15.84 7.34
CA PHE A 103 8.66 14.85 6.76
C PHE A 103 9.71 15.53 5.87
N ASP A 104 10.99 15.22 6.08
CA ASP A 104 12.12 15.79 5.32
C ASP A 104 12.30 15.10 3.95
N LEU A 105 11.21 15.00 3.20
CA LEU A 105 11.19 14.38 1.89
C LEU A 105 11.69 15.38 0.84
N PRO A 106 12.62 14.97 -0.04
CA PRO A 106 13.01 15.80 -1.17
C PRO A 106 11.89 15.87 -2.23
N ASN A 107 11.88 16.94 -3.03
CA ASN A 107 10.90 17.07 -4.11
C ASN A 107 11.15 16.05 -5.23
N TYR A 108 10.10 15.68 -5.95
CA TYR A 108 10.23 14.90 -7.18
C TYR A 108 10.95 15.74 -8.27
N PRO A 109 12.11 15.30 -8.79
CA PRO A 109 12.83 16.04 -9.82
C PRO A 109 12.27 15.72 -11.21
N ASP A 110 11.61 16.71 -11.83
CA ASP A 110 11.06 16.56 -13.19
C ASP A 110 12.17 16.33 -14.22
N GLU A 111 13.22 17.14 -14.14
CA GLU A 111 14.39 17.12 -15.03
C GLU A 111 15.67 16.98 -14.19
N PRO A 112 16.11 15.75 -13.88
CA PRO A 112 17.22 15.53 -12.96
C PRO A 112 18.56 15.98 -13.60
N ALA A 113 19.24 16.92 -12.95
CA ALA A 113 20.46 17.55 -13.45
C ALA A 113 21.76 16.82 -13.01
N ASN A 114 21.69 16.01 -11.95
CA ASN A 114 22.84 15.33 -11.36
C ASN A 114 22.51 13.88 -10.97
N GLN A 115 23.53 13.15 -10.54
CA GLN A 115 23.39 11.73 -10.20
C GLN A 115 22.45 11.50 -9.01
N VAL A 116 22.47 12.38 -8.01
CA VAL A 116 21.61 12.29 -6.84
C VAL A 116 20.13 12.47 -7.22
N GLU A 117 19.82 13.46 -8.06
CA GLU A 117 18.46 13.68 -8.56
C GLU A 117 17.98 12.53 -9.45
N LYS A 118 18.87 11.92 -10.25
CA LYS A 118 18.53 10.72 -11.05
C LYS A 118 18.16 9.54 -10.16
N GLU A 119 18.92 9.31 -9.09
CA GLU A 119 18.63 8.26 -8.11
C GLU A 119 17.33 8.53 -7.36
N LEU A 120 17.09 9.78 -6.95
CA LEU A 120 15.86 10.18 -6.30
C LEU A 120 14.65 9.99 -7.21
N LYS A 121 14.75 10.43 -8.47
CA LYS A 121 13.72 10.21 -9.47
C LYS A 121 13.42 8.74 -9.64
N ALA A 122 14.44 7.90 -9.75
CA ALA A 122 14.30 6.46 -9.94
C ALA A 122 13.58 5.79 -8.75
N ARG A 123 13.81 6.26 -7.51
CA ARG A 123 13.09 5.79 -6.32
C ARG A 123 11.62 6.15 -6.38
N TYR A 124 11.29 7.41 -6.66
CA TYR A 124 9.89 7.84 -6.84
C TYR A 124 9.19 7.16 -8.01
N ASP A 125 9.92 6.91 -9.11
CA ASP A 125 9.39 6.24 -10.29
C ASP A 125 8.96 4.79 -10.00
N LYS A 126 9.58 4.13 -9.01
CA LYS A 126 9.14 2.80 -8.52
C LYS A 126 7.86 2.86 -7.69
N VAL A 127 7.53 4.02 -7.11
CA VAL A 127 6.33 4.23 -6.28
C VAL A 127 5.12 4.62 -7.12
N LYS A 128 5.30 5.40 -8.18
CA LYS A 128 4.20 5.83 -9.06
C LYS A 128 3.70 4.72 -9.98
N GLY A 129 2.52 4.92 -10.56
CA GLY A 129 1.87 3.95 -11.44
C GLY A 129 1.43 2.68 -10.69
N SER A 130 1.27 1.57 -11.43
CA SER A 130 0.81 0.30 -10.86
C SER A 130 1.93 -0.46 -10.15
N ALA A 131 2.46 0.10 -9.06
CA ALA A 131 3.57 -0.48 -8.29
C ALA A 131 3.16 -1.72 -7.44
N VAL A 132 1.92 -1.75 -6.95
CA VAL A 132 1.48 -2.77 -5.98
C VAL A 132 1.09 -4.10 -6.63
N ASN A 133 0.28 -4.08 -7.69
CA ASN A 133 -0.24 -5.30 -8.31
C ASN A 133 0.86 -6.27 -8.80
N PRO A 134 1.94 -5.80 -9.46
CA PRO A 134 3.02 -6.68 -9.91
C PRO A 134 3.73 -7.42 -8.78
N VAL A 135 3.70 -6.87 -7.57
CA VAL A 135 4.34 -7.47 -6.38
C VAL A 135 3.44 -8.51 -5.73
N LEU A 136 2.11 -8.28 -5.70
CA LEU A 136 1.17 -9.14 -4.95
C LEU A 136 0.55 -10.26 -5.80
N ARG A 137 0.55 -10.14 -7.13
CA ARG A 137 -0.11 -11.09 -8.03
C ARG A 137 0.82 -12.23 -8.45
N GLU A 138 1.26 -13.01 -7.48
CA GLU A 138 2.06 -14.23 -7.68
C GLU A 138 1.16 -15.43 -8.04
N GLY A 139 0.22 -15.22 -8.97
CA GLY A 139 -0.79 -16.21 -9.37
C GLY A 139 -1.75 -15.71 -10.45
N ASN A 140 -2.65 -16.59 -10.90
CA ASN A 140 -3.67 -16.26 -11.90
C ASN A 140 -4.95 -15.67 -11.28
N SER A 141 -5.82 -15.11 -12.11
CA SER A 141 -7.05 -14.45 -11.67
C SER A 141 -8.28 -15.37 -11.80
N ASP A 142 -8.97 -15.66 -10.70
CA ASP A 142 -10.39 -16.08 -10.69
C ASP A 142 -11.26 -14.85 -10.38
N ARG A 143 -11.97 -14.33 -11.39
CA ARG A 143 -12.84 -13.15 -11.25
C ARG A 143 -14.22 -13.44 -11.81
N ARG A 144 -15.24 -13.37 -10.95
CA ARG A 144 -16.64 -13.64 -11.29
C ARG A 144 -17.60 -12.84 -10.40
N ALA A 145 -18.78 -12.52 -10.92
CA ALA A 145 -19.84 -11.89 -10.13
C ALA A 145 -20.40 -12.91 -9.11
N PRO A 146 -20.49 -12.57 -7.81
CA PRO A 146 -21.09 -13.45 -6.81
C PRO A 146 -22.58 -13.71 -7.09
N LYS A 147 -23.07 -14.93 -6.79
CA LYS A 147 -24.48 -15.32 -7.02
C LYS A 147 -25.46 -14.36 -6.34
N ALA A 148 -25.22 -13.99 -5.08
CA ALA A 148 -26.08 -13.07 -4.34
C ALA A 148 -26.19 -11.69 -5.02
N VAL A 149 -25.09 -11.16 -5.57
CA VAL A 149 -25.09 -9.90 -6.32
C VAL A 149 -25.86 -10.06 -7.63
N LYS A 150 -25.66 -11.17 -8.34
CA LYS A 150 -26.38 -11.45 -9.59
C LYS A 150 -27.89 -11.56 -9.37
N SER A 151 -28.32 -12.24 -8.30
CA SER A 151 -29.73 -12.37 -7.94
C SER A 151 -30.36 -11.04 -7.51
N TYR A 152 -29.61 -10.14 -6.85
CA TYR A 152 -30.11 -8.80 -6.51
C TYR A 152 -30.30 -7.91 -7.74
N ALA A 153 -29.46 -8.06 -8.77
CA ALA A 153 -29.50 -7.24 -9.98
C ALA A 153 -30.44 -7.76 -11.08
N GLN A 154 -31.13 -8.89 -10.86
CA GLN A 154 -32.13 -9.47 -11.76
C GLN A 154 -33.50 -8.87 -11.48
#